data_AF-A0A318EIR1-F1
#
_entry.id   AF-A0A318EIR1-F1
#
_cell.length_a   1.000
_cell.length_b   1.000
_cell.length_c   1.000
_cell.angle_alpha   90.00
_cell.angle_beta   90.00
_cell.angle_gamma   90.00
#
_symmetry.space_group_name_H-M   'P 1'
#
loop_
_entity.id
_entity.type
_entity.pdbx_description
1 polymer ?
#
loop_
_entity_poly.entity_id
_entity_poly.type
_entity_poly.pdbx_seq_one_letter_code
_entity_poly.pdbx_strand_id
1 'polypeptide(L)'
;MSNCNKENLFKMLSSGTSPYMVVKESVEQLEEAGFKRLELKHDWGLDQGGKYYVEHHGSSLFAFAVGRDFAFRENFKIVTAHTDFPGFRIKPNPDLVTNKYCQINVEVYGGPILNTWLDRPLSAAGRVTLKSDDVFHPKIRIIDLKKPLFTIPNLAIHLNRDINKGIELNKQIDLLPITAIVNEELGGERFIKYLAKELNTSPEAILDYELNLYNLDEPCLLGMEEEFLSSPRIDNLTSVQAALTGMIQAKAITGINVAALFDHEEVGSRTKQGAGSSILALLLEKIFLSFGRDRAKFLSAVSDSCMLSVDVAHGLHPNKMGRH
;
A
#
# COMPACT_ATOMS: atom_id res chain seq x y z
N MET A 1 -7.32 0.33 -23.69
CA MET A 1 -8.02 0.78 -22.46
C MET A 1 -8.86 1.99 -22.82
N SER A 2 -10.03 2.21 -22.19
CA SER A 2 -10.62 3.56 -22.23
C SER A 2 -9.61 4.55 -21.64
N ASN A 3 -9.55 5.78 -22.15
CA ASN A 3 -8.59 6.78 -21.64
C ASN A 3 -8.70 6.97 -20.12
N CYS A 4 -9.93 6.96 -19.58
CA CYS A 4 -10.20 7.07 -18.15
C CYS A 4 -9.58 5.92 -17.32
N ASN A 5 -9.62 4.66 -17.79
CA ASN A 5 -9.02 3.55 -17.04
C ASN A 5 -7.49 3.66 -16.98
N LYS A 6 -6.86 4.14 -18.06
CA LYS A 6 -5.41 4.40 -18.10
C LYS A 6 -5.05 5.54 -17.14
N GLU A 7 -5.79 6.64 -17.17
CA GLU A 7 -5.58 7.79 -16.28
C GLU A 7 -5.68 7.41 -14.80
N ASN A 8 -6.70 6.63 -14.42
CA ASN A 8 -6.85 6.17 -13.03
C ASN A 8 -5.68 5.27 -12.59
N LEU A 9 -5.20 4.39 -13.47
CA LEU A 9 -4.02 3.55 -13.17
C LEU A 9 -2.75 4.39 -13.00
N PHE A 10 -2.52 5.36 -13.88
CA PHE A 10 -1.38 6.26 -13.76
C PHE A 10 -1.45 7.07 -12.47
N LYS A 11 -2.65 7.57 -12.13
CA LYS A 11 -2.86 8.27 -10.85
C LYS A 11 -2.54 7.37 -9.66
N MET A 12 -3.07 6.14 -9.63
CA MET A 12 -2.82 5.17 -8.55
C MET A 12 -1.33 4.83 -8.40
N LEU A 13 -0.62 4.60 -9.51
CA LEU A 13 0.82 4.29 -9.48
C LEU A 13 1.66 5.47 -9.00
N SER A 14 1.29 6.69 -9.40
CA SER A 14 1.95 7.94 -9.00
C SER A 14 1.69 8.26 -7.53
N SER A 15 0.43 8.21 -7.07
CA SER A 15 0.05 8.60 -5.70
C SER A 15 0.23 7.47 -4.68
N GLY A 16 0.20 6.21 -5.09
CA GLY A 16 0.34 5.01 -4.25
C GLY A 16 1.76 4.75 -3.76
N THR A 17 2.36 5.70 -3.06
CA THR A 17 3.76 5.67 -2.59
C THR A 17 3.97 4.91 -1.27
N SER A 18 2.88 4.50 -0.62
CA SER A 18 2.84 3.58 0.53
C SER A 18 1.47 2.91 0.61
N PRO A 19 1.30 1.80 1.36
CA PRO A 19 -0.01 1.16 1.55
C PRO A 19 -1.09 2.14 2.04
N TYR A 20 -0.69 3.09 2.89
CA TYR A 20 -1.56 4.15 3.39
C TYR A 20 -2.02 5.14 2.31
N MET A 21 -1.12 5.48 1.37
CA MET A 21 -1.45 6.35 0.24
C MET A 21 -2.31 5.62 -0.80
N VAL A 22 -2.08 4.31 -0.99
CA VAL A 22 -2.91 3.45 -1.85
C VAL A 22 -4.34 3.40 -1.34
N VAL A 23 -4.54 3.16 -0.03
CA VAL A 23 -5.88 3.19 0.58
C VAL A 23 -6.50 4.58 0.48
N LYS A 24 -5.74 5.64 0.73
CA LYS A 24 -6.23 7.01 0.60
C LYS A 24 -6.77 7.30 -0.81
N GLU A 25 -5.98 7.02 -1.85
CA GLU A 25 -6.40 7.17 -3.25
C GLU A 25 -7.61 6.29 -3.58
N SER A 26 -7.64 5.06 -3.07
CA SER A 26 -8.76 4.14 -3.27
C SER A 26 -10.06 4.66 -2.65
N VAL A 27 -9.98 5.26 -1.46
CA VAL A 27 -11.12 5.89 -0.77
C VAL A 27 -11.63 7.09 -1.56
N GLU A 28 -10.73 7.96 -2.05
CA GLU A 28 -11.11 9.11 -2.89
C GLU A 28 -11.93 8.64 -4.12
N GLN A 29 -11.46 7.62 -4.85
CA GLN A 29 -12.20 7.06 -6.00
C GLN A 29 -13.55 6.45 -5.61
N LEU A 30 -13.64 5.75 -4.47
CA LEU A 30 -14.87 5.14 -3.99
C LEU A 30 -15.90 6.20 -3.56
N GLU A 31 -15.48 7.25 -2.86
CA GLU A 31 -16.34 8.34 -2.42
C GLU A 31 -16.89 9.15 -3.61
N GLU A 32 -16.04 9.44 -4.61
CA GLU A 32 -16.47 10.04 -5.87
C GLU A 32 -17.52 9.18 -6.60
N ALA A 33 -17.43 7.85 -6.47
CA ALA A 33 -18.38 6.89 -7.00
C ALA A 33 -19.63 6.64 -6.10
N GLY A 34 -19.77 7.40 -5.00
CA GLY A 34 -20.91 7.37 -4.10
C GLY A 34 -20.91 6.25 -3.05
N PHE A 35 -19.77 5.61 -2.79
CA PHE A 35 -19.63 4.67 -1.68
C PHE A 35 -19.60 5.42 -0.34
N LYS A 36 -20.21 4.83 0.68
CA LYS A 36 -20.28 5.40 2.04
C LYS A 36 -19.32 4.69 2.98
N ARG A 37 -18.57 5.46 3.77
CA ARG A 37 -17.71 4.91 4.82
C ARG A 37 -18.54 4.22 5.91
N LEU A 38 -18.05 3.08 6.38
CA LEU A 38 -18.54 2.37 7.55
C LEU A 38 -17.39 2.16 8.55
N GLU A 39 -17.73 2.10 9.84
CA GLU A 39 -16.79 1.77 10.90
C GLU A 39 -17.18 0.43 11.54
N LEU A 40 -16.21 -0.46 11.74
CA LEU A 40 -16.45 -1.81 12.26
C LEU A 40 -17.10 -1.82 13.66
N LYS A 41 -16.76 -0.82 14.49
CA LYS A 41 -17.26 -0.67 15.87
C LYS A 41 -18.70 -0.19 15.96
N HIS A 42 -19.30 0.24 14.86
CA HIS A 42 -20.68 0.73 14.82
C HIS A 42 -21.62 -0.29 14.19
N ASP A 43 -22.90 -0.17 14.50
CA ASP A 43 -23.94 -0.90 13.78
C ASP A 43 -24.09 -0.33 12.37
N TRP A 44 -24.39 -1.20 11.41
CA TRP A 44 -24.52 -0.80 10.01
C TRP A 44 -25.99 -0.83 9.58
N GLY A 45 -26.49 0.34 9.17
CA GLY A 45 -27.72 0.46 8.39
C GLY A 45 -27.39 0.28 6.91
N LEU A 46 -27.64 -0.91 6.38
CA LEU A 46 -27.35 -1.26 4.98
C LEU A 46 -28.63 -1.30 4.15
N ASP A 47 -28.57 -0.72 2.96
CA ASP A 47 -29.65 -0.67 1.99
C ASP A 47 -29.39 -1.65 0.84
N GLN A 48 -30.45 -2.25 0.30
CA GLN A 48 -30.38 -2.92 -0.99
C GLN A 48 -30.01 -1.90 -2.08
N GLY A 49 -29.06 -2.25 -2.95
CA GLY A 49 -28.48 -1.30 -3.91
C GLY A 49 -27.47 -0.32 -3.31
N GLY A 50 -27.19 -0.40 -2.00
CA GLY A 50 -26.22 0.45 -1.32
C GLY A 50 -24.77 0.08 -1.64
N LYS A 51 -23.88 1.08 -1.49
CA LYS A 51 -22.44 0.98 -1.75
C LYS A 51 -21.67 1.48 -0.53
N TYR A 52 -20.74 0.68 -0.03
CA TYR A 52 -20.08 0.95 1.25
C TYR A 52 -18.62 0.53 1.24
N TYR A 53 -17.82 1.11 2.10
CA TYR A 53 -16.44 0.67 2.33
C TYR A 53 -16.04 0.74 3.80
N VAL A 54 -15.06 -0.07 4.17
CA VAL A 54 -14.44 -0.11 5.50
C VAL A 54 -12.93 -0.04 5.32
N GLU A 55 -12.32 0.98 5.91
CA GLU A 55 -10.87 1.04 6.10
C GLU A 55 -10.47 0.23 7.34
N HIS A 56 -9.38 -0.52 7.26
CA HIS A 56 -8.82 -1.26 8.39
C HIS A 56 -7.34 -0.90 8.58
N HIS A 57 -7.03 -0.32 9.75
CA HIS A 57 -5.69 0.20 10.11
C HIS A 57 -5.08 1.22 9.12
N GLY A 58 -5.87 1.74 8.18
CA GLY A 58 -5.45 2.71 7.17
C GLY A 58 -4.65 2.13 6.00
N SER A 59 -4.31 0.83 6.02
CA SER A 59 -3.52 0.17 4.96
C SER A 59 -4.25 -0.97 4.25
N SER A 60 -5.41 -1.39 4.76
CA SER A 60 -6.32 -2.30 4.04
C SER A 60 -7.70 -1.70 3.87
N LEU A 61 -8.39 -2.10 2.81
CA LEU A 61 -9.67 -1.54 2.40
C LEU A 61 -10.61 -2.62 1.91
N PHE A 62 -11.85 -2.60 2.40
CA PHE A 62 -12.91 -3.52 2.02
C PHE A 62 -14.08 -2.72 1.47
N ALA A 63 -14.29 -2.76 0.15
CA ALA A 63 -15.43 -2.12 -0.51
C ALA A 63 -16.47 -3.17 -0.88
N PHE A 64 -17.76 -2.85 -0.71
CA PHE A 64 -18.82 -3.75 -1.14
C PHE A 64 -20.05 -3.00 -1.68
N ALA A 65 -20.74 -3.65 -2.60
CA ALA A 65 -21.98 -3.17 -3.19
C ALA A 65 -23.06 -4.25 -3.06
N VAL A 66 -24.18 -3.88 -2.43
CA VAL A 66 -25.30 -4.78 -2.17
C VAL A 66 -26.21 -4.80 -3.40
N GLY A 67 -26.53 -5.98 -3.93
CA GLY A 67 -27.48 -6.13 -5.02
C GLY A 67 -28.87 -5.60 -4.67
N ARG A 68 -29.57 -5.04 -5.66
CA ARG A 68 -30.96 -4.59 -5.50
C ARG A 68 -31.90 -5.76 -5.18
N ASP A 69 -31.61 -6.93 -5.73
CA ASP A 69 -32.36 -8.17 -5.53
C ASP A 69 -31.58 -9.14 -4.61
N PHE A 70 -30.93 -8.61 -3.57
CA PHE A 70 -30.11 -9.41 -2.63
C PHE A 70 -30.88 -10.61 -2.06
N ALA A 71 -32.18 -10.46 -1.77
CA ALA A 71 -33.01 -11.54 -1.23
C ALA A 71 -33.21 -12.72 -2.20
N PHE A 72 -32.98 -12.53 -3.51
CA PHE A 72 -33.11 -13.58 -4.51
C PHE A 72 -31.90 -14.52 -4.55
N ARG A 73 -30.70 -13.97 -4.36
CA ARG A 73 -29.45 -14.74 -4.27
C ARG A 73 -28.49 -14.07 -3.30
N GLU A 74 -28.31 -14.73 -2.16
CA GLU A 74 -27.49 -14.26 -1.04
C GLU A 74 -26.09 -14.87 -1.16
N ASN A 75 -25.28 -14.42 -2.12
CA ASN A 75 -23.90 -14.87 -2.29
C ASN A 75 -22.92 -13.71 -2.46
N PHE A 76 -21.62 -14.01 -2.38
CA PHE A 76 -20.54 -13.04 -2.56
C PHE A 76 -19.79 -13.27 -3.87
N LYS A 77 -19.44 -12.16 -4.53
CA LYS A 77 -18.51 -12.11 -5.65
C LYS A 77 -17.33 -11.27 -5.20
N ILE A 78 -16.26 -11.94 -4.80
CA ILE A 78 -15.13 -11.32 -4.12
C ILE A 78 -13.97 -11.18 -5.10
N VAL A 79 -13.35 -10.01 -5.15
CA VAL A 79 -12.04 -9.80 -5.75
C VAL A 79 -11.06 -9.42 -4.65
N THR A 80 -9.88 -10.02 -4.64
CA THR A 80 -8.82 -9.70 -3.68
C THR A 80 -7.56 -9.26 -4.40
N ALA A 81 -6.86 -8.29 -3.81
CA ALA A 81 -5.53 -7.81 -4.23
C ALA A 81 -4.79 -7.33 -2.96
N HIS A 82 -3.54 -6.88 -3.10
CA HIS A 82 -2.80 -6.27 -1.99
C HIS A 82 -2.30 -4.86 -2.27
N THR A 83 -2.15 -4.08 -1.20
CA THR A 83 -1.80 -2.65 -1.20
C THR A 83 -0.33 -2.40 -0.94
N ASP A 84 0.38 -3.40 -0.44
CA ASP A 84 1.81 -3.35 -0.14
C ASP A 84 2.67 -3.87 -1.28
N PHE A 85 3.96 -3.53 -1.18
CA PHE A 85 4.97 -3.85 -2.18
C PHE A 85 6.34 -3.89 -1.49
N PRO A 86 7.33 -4.62 -2.04
CA PRO A 86 8.64 -4.76 -1.42
C PRO A 86 9.42 -3.45 -1.42
N GLY A 87 10.23 -3.23 -0.38
CA GLY A 87 11.07 -2.06 -0.28
C GLY A 87 11.75 -1.90 1.07
N PHE A 88 11.82 -0.66 1.55
CA PHE A 88 12.45 -0.32 2.82
C PHE A 88 11.51 0.48 3.70
N ARG A 89 11.52 0.21 5.00
CA ARG A 89 10.84 1.03 6.01
C ARG A 89 11.86 1.71 6.90
N ILE A 90 11.59 2.96 7.29
CA ILE A 90 12.44 3.71 8.22
C ILE A 90 12.23 3.15 9.62
N LYS A 91 13.32 2.77 10.31
CA LYS A 91 13.24 2.23 11.69
C LYS A 91 12.88 3.32 12.71
N PRO A 92 12.33 2.98 13.89
CA PRO A 92 11.90 3.96 14.89
C PRO A 92 13.01 4.89 15.40
N ASN A 93 14.25 4.39 15.49
CA ASN A 93 15.44 5.16 15.82
C ASN A 93 16.38 5.21 14.60
N PRO A 94 16.13 6.14 13.66
CA PRO A 94 16.71 6.03 12.33
C PRO A 94 18.02 6.80 12.17
N ASP A 95 18.30 7.75 13.04
CA ASP A 95 19.46 8.62 12.86
C ASP A 95 20.77 7.85 13.10
N LEU A 96 21.55 7.69 12.03
CA LEU A 96 22.90 7.12 12.07
C LEU A 96 23.92 8.15 11.58
N VAL A 97 25.16 8.02 12.05
CA VAL A 97 26.30 8.79 11.54
C VAL A 97 27.46 7.84 11.28
N THR A 98 27.94 7.84 10.04
CA THR A 98 29.12 7.07 9.64
C THR A 98 30.12 8.03 9.00
N ASN A 99 31.28 8.22 9.64
CA ASN A 99 32.26 9.24 9.27
C ASN A 99 31.62 10.65 9.18
N LYS A 100 31.55 11.23 7.99
CA LYS A 100 30.97 12.56 7.73
C LYS A 100 29.55 12.51 7.16
N TYR A 101 28.95 11.32 7.05
CA TYR A 101 27.64 11.15 6.43
C TYR A 101 26.57 10.86 7.49
N CYS A 102 25.47 11.59 7.41
CA CYS A 102 24.23 11.24 8.09
C CYS A 102 23.51 10.19 7.25
N GLN A 103 23.10 9.10 7.89
CA GLN A 103 22.36 8.02 7.27
C GLN A 103 21.04 7.81 8.00
N ILE A 104 20.13 7.11 7.32
CA ILE A 104 18.85 6.69 7.88
C ILE A 104 18.81 5.16 8.03
N ASN A 105 18.53 4.67 9.24
CA ASN A 105 18.44 3.24 9.51
C ASN A 105 17.12 2.73 8.94
N VAL A 106 17.22 1.73 8.07
CA VAL A 106 16.08 1.13 7.39
C VAL A 106 16.02 -0.36 7.66
N GLU A 107 14.83 -0.92 7.54
CA GLU A 107 14.60 -2.36 7.47
C GLU A 107 14.08 -2.74 6.10
N VAL A 108 14.45 -3.93 5.65
CA VAL A 108 13.91 -4.51 4.42
C VAL A 108 12.50 -5.02 4.69
N TYR A 109 11.57 -4.64 3.83
CA TYR A 109 10.19 -5.09 3.83
C TYR A 109 9.94 -5.93 2.56
N GLY A 110 9.46 -7.17 2.73
CA GLY A 110 9.23 -8.12 1.64
C GLY A 110 10.50 -8.60 0.94
N GLY A 111 10.37 -8.95 -0.35
CA GLY A 111 11.46 -9.45 -1.19
C GLY A 111 11.97 -8.48 -2.27
N PRO A 112 12.45 -7.27 -1.94
CA PRO A 112 12.87 -6.32 -2.97
C PRO A 112 14.15 -6.79 -3.67
N ILE A 113 14.26 -6.47 -4.96
CA ILE A 113 15.50 -6.64 -5.72
C ILE A 113 16.48 -5.53 -5.31
N LEU A 114 17.36 -5.82 -4.36
CA LEU A 114 18.15 -4.82 -3.62
C LEU A 114 18.96 -3.87 -4.51
N ASN A 115 19.55 -4.37 -5.61
CA ASN A 115 20.40 -3.56 -6.47
C ASN A 115 19.63 -2.51 -7.29
N THR A 116 18.30 -2.63 -7.46
CA THR A 116 17.50 -1.64 -8.20
C THR A 116 17.26 -0.36 -7.39
N TRP A 117 17.52 -0.39 -6.09
CA TRP A 117 17.39 0.75 -5.17
C TRP A 117 18.64 1.62 -5.08
N LEU A 118 19.78 1.13 -5.61
CA LEU A 118 21.03 1.87 -5.60
C LEU A 118 20.98 3.04 -6.61
N ASP A 119 21.64 4.14 -6.26
CA ASP A 119 21.79 5.36 -7.06
C ASP A 119 20.47 5.99 -7.53
N ARG A 120 19.38 5.74 -6.81
CA ARG A 120 18.07 6.38 -7.05
C ARG A 120 17.85 7.56 -6.12
N PRO A 121 17.20 8.64 -6.58
CA PRO A 121 16.60 9.60 -5.68
C PRO A 121 15.40 8.95 -4.98
N LEU A 122 15.41 8.95 -3.66
CA LEU A 122 14.38 8.33 -2.83
C LEU A 122 13.70 9.38 -1.95
N SER A 123 12.41 9.17 -1.72
CA SER A 123 11.55 9.91 -0.79
C SER A 123 10.96 8.93 0.24
N ALA A 124 10.10 9.41 1.14
CA ALA A 124 9.34 8.56 2.05
C ALA A 124 7.87 8.97 2.16
N ALA A 125 7.01 7.97 2.34
CA ALA A 125 5.57 8.15 2.52
C ALA A 125 5.00 7.12 3.50
N GLY A 126 3.92 7.48 4.18
CA GLY A 126 3.23 6.58 5.10
C GLY A 126 2.42 7.33 6.16
N ARG A 127 2.47 6.86 7.41
CA ARG A 127 1.72 7.46 8.51
C ARG A 127 2.60 7.98 9.63
N VAL A 128 2.15 9.05 10.27
CA VAL A 128 2.71 9.59 11.51
C VAL A 128 1.61 9.64 12.56
N THR A 129 1.91 9.09 13.73
CA THR A 129 1.04 9.10 14.91
C THR A 129 1.42 10.28 15.78
N LEU A 130 0.46 11.17 16.02
CA LEU A 130 0.63 12.38 16.81
C LEU A 130 -0.14 12.28 18.12
N LYS A 131 0.37 12.98 19.15
CA LYS A 131 -0.39 13.24 20.38
C LYS A 131 -1.71 13.94 20.05
N SER A 132 -2.73 13.62 20.83
CA SER A 132 -4.00 14.32 20.86
C SER A 132 -4.35 14.64 22.33
N ASP A 133 -5.48 15.32 22.54
CA ASP A 133 -5.98 15.59 23.88
C ASP A 133 -6.47 14.32 24.61
N ASP A 134 -6.65 13.20 23.88
CA ASP A 134 -7.02 11.90 24.43
C ASP A 134 -5.91 10.87 24.19
N VAL A 135 -5.25 10.46 25.27
CA VAL A 135 -4.13 9.50 25.24
C VAL A 135 -4.48 8.14 24.62
N PHE A 136 -5.76 7.75 24.58
CA PHE A 136 -6.20 6.49 23.96
C PHE A 136 -6.59 6.66 22.49
N HIS A 137 -6.68 7.89 21.98
CA HIS A 137 -7.07 8.19 20.61
C HIS A 137 -6.08 9.16 19.96
N PRO A 138 -4.84 8.71 19.67
CA PRO A 138 -3.86 9.55 19.00
C PRO A 138 -4.32 9.95 17.60
N LYS A 139 -3.81 11.07 17.12
CA LYS A 139 -4.16 11.61 15.82
C LYS A 139 -3.25 11.03 14.74
N ILE A 140 -3.82 10.34 13.76
CA ILE A 140 -3.06 9.81 12.62
C ILE A 140 -2.99 10.87 11.49
N ARG A 141 -1.82 10.97 10.87
CA ARG A 141 -1.56 11.78 9.67
C ARG A 141 -0.93 10.91 8.60
N ILE A 142 -1.58 10.82 7.44
CA ILE A 142 -0.97 10.22 6.26
C ILE A 142 -0.17 11.31 5.55
N ILE A 143 1.10 11.03 5.27
CA ILE A 143 2.02 11.97 4.62
C ILE A 143 2.74 11.32 3.44
N ASP A 144 3.12 12.18 2.51
CA ASP A 144 4.05 11.86 1.43
C ASP A 144 4.99 13.07 1.29
N LEU A 145 6.30 12.83 1.48
CA LEU A 145 7.30 13.90 1.49
C LEU A 145 7.59 14.46 0.09
N LYS A 146 7.39 13.66 -0.96
CA LYS A 146 7.56 14.04 -2.38
C LYS A 146 8.88 14.75 -2.75
N LYS A 147 9.92 14.62 -1.93
CA LYS A 147 11.23 15.26 -2.12
C LYS A 147 12.31 14.20 -2.22
N PRO A 148 13.33 14.37 -3.08
CA PRO A 148 14.47 13.47 -3.16
C PRO A 148 15.39 13.67 -1.94
N LEU A 149 15.03 13.05 -0.83
CA LEU A 149 15.68 13.24 0.48
C LEU A 149 16.81 12.24 0.72
N PHE A 150 16.77 11.08 0.06
CA PHE A 150 17.69 9.99 0.33
C PHE A 150 18.26 9.41 -0.95
N THR A 151 19.42 8.77 -0.82
CA THR A 151 19.96 7.89 -1.88
C THR A 151 20.81 6.79 -1.25
N ILE A 152 20.88 5.63 -1.89
CA ILE A 152 21.76 4.53 -1.49
C ILE A 152 22.88 4.45 -2.54
N PRO A 153 24.08 4.99 -2.27
CA PRO A 153 25.11 5.10 -3.29
C PRO A 153 25.79 3.75 -3.57
N ASN A 154 26.05 3.44 -4.84
CA ASN A 154 26.95 2.36 -5.21
C ASN A 154 28.40 2.67 -4.81
N LEU A 155 29.16 1.61 -4.53
CA LEU A 155 30.61 1.71 -4.51
C LEU A 155 31.14 1.82 -5.94
N ALA A 156 32.01 2.81 -6.18
CA ALA A 156 32.60 3.01 -7.50
C ALA A 156 33.35 1.77 -8.00
N ILE A 157 33.17 1.43 -9.29
CA ILE A 157 33.81 0.26 -9.93
C ILE A 157 35.34 0.23 -9.81
N HIS A 158 35.99 1.39 -9.69
CA HIS A 158 37.45 1.48 -9.49
C HIS A 158 37.90 0.88 -8.16
N LEU A 159 37.03 0.90 -7.14
CA LEU A 159 37.24 0.32 -5.82
C LEU A 159 36.68 -1.10 -5.71
N ASN A 160 35.81 -1.51 -6.64
CA ASN A 160 35.28 -2.86 -6.77
C ASN A 160 35.22 -3.29 -8.24
N ARG A 161 36.35 -3.75 -8.77
CA ARG A 161 36.49 -4.09 -10.21
C ARG A 161 35.65 -5.28 -10.63
N ASP A 162 35.24 -6.12 -9.69
CA ASP A 162 34.49 -7.35 -9.94
C ASP A 162 32.97 -7.19 -9.76
N ILE A 163 32.44 -5.98 -9.51
CA ILE A 163 31.02 -5.74 -9.22
C ILE A 163 30.05 -6.35 -10.26
N ASN A 164 30.45 -6.39 -11.53
CA ASN A 164 29.62 -6.94 -12.63
C ASN A 164 29.58 -8.48 -12.65
N LYS A 165 30.38 -9.17 -11.84
CA LYS A 165 30.28 -10.64 -11.65
C LYS A 165 29.17 -11.03 -10.67
N GLY A 166 28.57 -10.04 -9.98
CA GLY A 166 27.59 -10.23 -8.93
C GLY A 166 28.18 -9.93 -7.56
N ILE A 167 27.40 -9.23 -6.74
CA ILE A 167 27.72 -8.90 -5.35
C ILE A 167 26.51 -9.21 -4.48
N GLU A 168 26.77 -9.79 -3.31
CA GLU A 168 25.76 -9.90 -2.26
C GLU A 168 25.75 -8.60 -1.46
N LEU A 169 24.62 -7.89 -1.48
CA LEU A 169 24.44 -6.65 -0.74
C LEU A 169 23.98 -6.95 0.69
N ASN A 170 24.74 -6.47 1.67
CA ASN A 170 24.39 -6.58 3.08
C ASN A 170 23.28 -5.56 3.42
N LYS A 171 22.10 -6.09 3.78
CA LYS A 171 20.90 -5.30 4.09
C LYS A 171 21.07 -4.28 5.22
N GLN A 172 22.00 -4.50 6.15
CA GLN A 172 22.19 -3.66 7.33
C GLN A 172 23.40 -2.72 7.22
N ILE A 173 24.20 -2.84 6.16
CA ILE A 173 25.41 -2.05 5.94
C ILE A 173 25.31 -1.30 4.61
N ASP A 174 25.12 -2.02 3.51
CA ASP A 174 25.21 -1.47 2.15
C ASP A 174 23.95 -0.72 1.72
N LEU A 175 22.83 -0.97 2.38
CA LEU A 175 21.51 -0.44 2.01
C LEU A 175 21.04 0.71 2.90
N LEU A 176 21.93 1.28 3.71
CA LEU A 176 21.64 2.43 4.56
C LEU A 176 21.68 3.73 3.73
N PRO A 177 20.53 4.38 3.45
CA PRO A 177 20.53 5.60 2.64
C PRO A 177 21.24 6.75 3.33
N ILE A 178 21.95 7.55 2.55
CA ILE A 178 22.52 8.83 3.01
C ILE A 178 21.47 9.93 2.92
N THR A 179 21.52 10.88 3.86
CA THR A 179 20.54 11.98 3.97
C THR A 179 21.19 13.36 3.99
N ALA A 180 22.40 13.47 4.54
CA ALA A 180 23.12 14.74 4.67
C ALA A 180 24.62 14.51 4.95
N ILE A 181 25.39 15.59 4.87
CA ILE A 181 26.77 15.65 5.39
C ILE A 181 26.74 16.30 6.77
N VAL A 182 27.47 15.76 7.74
CA VAL A 182 27.58 16.30 9.10
C VAL A 182 28.09 17.74 9.06
N ASN A 183 27.42 18.63 9.80
CA ASN A 183 27.83 20.01 10.05
C ASN A 183 27.58 20.36 11.53
N GLU A 184 28.06 21.52 11.99
CA GLU A 184 27.96 21.94 13.40
C GLU A 184 26.51 22.07 13.92
N GLU A 185 25.54 22.23 13.02
CA GLU A 185 24.12 22.40 13.34
C GLU A 185 23.33 21.07 13.40
N LEU A 186 23.89 19.98 12.88
CA LEU A 186 23.25 18.67 12.81
C LEU A 186 23.45 17.87 14.10
N GLY A 187 22.63 18.18 15.11
CA GLY A 187 22.53 17.40 16.35
C GLY A 187 21.82 16.05 16.19
N GLY A 188 21.53 15.38 17.32
CA GLY A 188 20.65 14.21 17.35
C GLY A 188 19.19 14.52 17.01
N GLU A 189 18.41 13.47 16.72
CA GLU A 189 16.96 13.52 16.39
C GLU A 189 16.62 14.31 15.12
N ARG A 190 17.50 14.26 14.11
CA ARG A 190 17.35 15.02 12.86
C ARG A 190 16.10 14.61 12.11
N PHE A 191 15.83 13.31 12.04
CA PHE A 191 14.70 12.82 11.26
C PHE A 191 13.36 13.25 11.88
N ILE A 192 13.24 13.15 13.21
CA ILE A 192 12.01 13.55 13.91
C ILE A 192 11.79 15.07 13.82
N LYS A 193 12.86 15.88 13.90
CA LYS A 193 12.79 17.33 13.70
C LYS A 193 12.39 17.70 12.27
N TYR A 194 12.91 16.96 11.29
CA TYR A 194 12.50 17.11 9.90
C TYR A 194 11.01 16.82 9.71
N LEU A 195 10.52 15.69 10.23
CA LEU A 195 9.10 15.34 10.18
C LEU A 195 8.22 16.39 10.89
N ALA A 196 8.63 16.87 12.06
CA ALA A 196 7.90 17.89 12.80
C ALA A 196 7.72 19.17 11.99
N LYS A 197 8.78 19.60 11.28
CA LYS A 197 8.73 20.74 10.36
C LYS A 197 7.76 20.50 9.20
N GLU A 198 7.83 19.36 8.52
CA GLU A 198 6.92 19.02 7.41
C GLU A 198 5.45 18.94 7.87
N LEU A 199 5.22 18.50 9.11
CA LEU A 199 3.88 18.40 9.72
C LEU A 199 3.39 19.69 10.38
N ASN A 200 4.21 20.75 10.41
CA ASN A 200 3.96 21.98 11.18
C ASN A 200 3.56 21.68 12.64
N THR A 201 4.33 20.83 13.32
CA THR A 201 4.13 20.44 14.71
C THR A 201 5.45 20.44 15.48
N SER A 202 5.42 20.15 16.79
CA SER A 202 6.64 20.01 17.58
C SER A 202 7.17 18.57 17.53
N PRO A 203 8.49 18.34 17.64
CA PRO A 203 9.07 17.00 17.72
C PRO A 203 8.42 16.11 18.79
N GLU A 204 8.09 16.69 19.95
CA GLU A 204 7.51 15.98 21.09
C GLU A 204 6.05 15.58 20.87
N ALA A 205 5.39 16.15 19.85
CA ALA A 205 4.03 15.77 19.46
C ALA A 205 4.02 14.48 18.63
N ILE A 206 5.14 14.09 18.02
CA ILE A 206 5.27 12.84 17.26
C ILE A 206 5.47 11.69 18.25
N LEU A 207 4.54 10.73 18.23
CA LEU A 207 4.61 9.52 19.05
C LEU A 207 5.38 8.41 18.34
N ASP A 208 5.06 8.18 17.07
CA ASP A 208 5.71 7.17 16.22
C ASP A 208 5.37 7.42 14.74
N TYR A 209 6.00 6.69 13.83
CA TYR A 209 5.73 6.74 12.41
C TYR A 209 6.02 5.40 11.72
N GLU A 210 5.35 5.19 10.59
CA GLU A 210 5.62 4.09 9.67
C GLU A 210 5.76 4.68 8.27
N LEU A 211 6.99 4.77 7.80
CA LEU A 211 7.33 5.42 6.54
C LEU A 211 8.10 4.47 5.64
N ASN A 212 7.57 4.26 4.44
CA ASN A 212 8.16 3.44 3.39
C ASN A 212 9.01 4.35 2.51
N LEU A 213 10.21 3.91 2.18
CA LEU A 213 11.00 4.55 1.14
C LEU A 213 10.44 4.18 -0.23
N TYR A 214 10.50 5.13 -1.16
CA TYR A 214 10.12 4.90 -2.55
C TYR A 214 10.97 5.77 -3.47
N ASN A 215 11.19 5.32 -4.71
CA ASN A 215 11.82 6.15 -5.74
C ASN A 215 10.81 7.17 -6.32
N LEU A 216 11.31 8.29 -6.82
CA LEU A 216 10.46 9.34 -7.44
C LEU A 216 10.16 9.06 -8.93
N ASP A 217 10.33 7.84 -9.43
CA ASP A 217 10.02 7.53 -10.81
C ASP A 217 8.49 7.52 -11.01
N GLU A 218 8.02 8.29 -12.00
CA GLU A 218 6.61 8.36 -12.38
C GLU A 218 6.25 7.27 -13.41
N PRO A 219 5.00 6.77 -13.43
CA PRO A 219 4.56 5.82 -14.45
C PRO A 219 4.66 6.42 -15.85
N CYS A 220 5.21 5.65 -16.80
CA CYS A 220 5.31 6.05 -18.20
C CYS A 220 5.03 4.88 -19.14
N LEU A 221 4.73 5.19 -20.41
CA LEU A 221 4.72 4.19 -21.46
C LEU A 221 6.09 4.09 -22.13
N LEU A 222 6.47 2.87 -22.51
CA LEU A 222 7.72 2.55 -23.20
C LEU A 222 7.44 1.70 -24.45
N GLY A 223 8.43 1.60 -25.33
CA GLY A 223 8.33 0.89 -26.61
C GLY A 223 8.26 1.86 -27.78
N MET A 224 8.61 1.39 -28.99
CA MET A 224 8.57 2.23 -30.19
C MET A 224 7.16 2.76 -30.47
N GLU A 225 6.14 2.00 -30.04
CA GLU A 225 4.72 2.30 -30.20
C GLU A 225 3.98 2.41 -28.84
N GLU A 226 4.70 2.72 -27.75
CA GLU A 226 4.13 2.87 -26.39
C GLU A 226 3.41 1.61 -25.83
N GLU A 227 3.91 0.43 -26.18
CA GLU A 227 3.27 -0.87 -25.91
C GLU A 227 3.41 -1.36 -24.45
N PHE A 228 4.35 -0.80 -23.69
CA PHE A 228 4.68 -1.26 -22.34
C PHE A 228 4.39 -0.19 -21.29
N LEU A 229 3.99 -0.63 -20.09
CA LEU A 229 3.93 0.22 -18.90
C LEU A 229 5.19 0.03 -18.06
N SER A 230 5.86 1.12 -17.71
CA SER A 230 6.96 1.12 -16.74
C SER A 230 6.58 1.99 -15.55
N SER A 231 6.59 1.37 -14.37
CA SER A 231 6.34 2.06 -13.12
C SER A 231 6.85 1.23 -11.94
N PRO A 232 7.32 1.84 -10.86
CA PRO A 232 7.41 1.13 -9.58
C PRO A 232 6.03 0.65 -9.12
N ARG A 233 5.99 -0.41 -8.30
CA ARG A 233 4.76 -0.87 -7.61
C ARG A 233 3.63 -1.33 -8.55
N ILE A 234 3.95 -1.74 -9.78
CA ILE A 234 3.00 -2.45 -10.66
C ILE A 234 2.41 -3.64 -9.90
N ASP A 235 3.30 -4.41 -9.29
CA ASP A 235 3.01 -5.36 -8.22
C ASP A 235 2.67 -4.58 -6.93
N ASN A 236 1.41 -4.54 -6.46
CA ASN A 236 0.19 -5.08 -7.09
C ASN A 236 -0.88 -4.00 -7.32
N LEU A 237 -0.44 -2.74 -7.51
CA LEU A 237 -1.34 -1.62 -7.71
C LEU A 237 -2.15 -1.71 -9.01
N THR A 238 -1.68 -2.47 -10.00
CA THR A 238 -2.50 -2.77 -11.18
C THR A 238 -3.77 -3.56 -10.81
N SER A 239 -3.67 -4.53 -9.90
CA SER A 239 -4.82 -5.35 -9.49
C SER A 239 -5.72 -4.59 -8.53
N VAL A 240 -5.16 -3.75 -7.65
CA VAL A 240 -5.92 -2.78 -6.84
C VAL A 240 -6.77 -1.89 -7.74
N GLN A 241 -6.17 -1.24 -8.74
CA GLN A 241 -6.93 -0.35 -9.64
C GLN A 241 -7.96 -1.13 -10.47
N ALA A 242 -7.65 -2.34 -10.91
CA ALA A 242 -8.60 -3.18 -11.64
C ALA A 242 -9.80 -3.56 -10.76
N ALA A 243 -9.57 -3.93 -9.50
CA ALA A 243 -10.61 -4.23 -8.53
C ALA A 243 -11.51 -3.03 -8.25
N LEU A 244 -10.93 -1.85 -8.02
CA LEU A 244 -11.66 -0.59 -7.82
C LEU A 244 -12.50 -0.22 -9.04
N THR A 245 -11.90 -0.26 -10.23
CA THR A 245 -12.59 0.03 -11.50
C THR A 245 -13.77 -0.92 -11.69
N GLY A 246 -13.57 -2.22 -11.43
CA GLY A 246 -14.63 -3.22 -11.45
C GLY A 246 -15.75 -2.91 -10.46
N MET A 247 -15.42 -2.57 -9.21
CA MET A 247 -16.41 -2.22 -8.18
C MET A 247 -17.22 -0.96 -8.52
N ILE A 248 -16.57 0.05 -9.07
CA ILE A 248 -17.20 1.33 -9.42
C ILE A 248 -18.14 1.17 -10.63
N GLN A 249 -17.71 0.42 -11.65
CA GLN A 249 -18.47 0.25 -12.90
C GLN A 249 -19.53 -0.86 -12.82
N ALA A 250 -19.36 -1.85 -11.94
CA ALA A 250 -20.30 -2.96 -11.83
C ALA A 250 -21.68 -2.50 -11.34
N LYS A 251 -22.72 -3.02 -11.99
CA LYS A 251 -24.10 -2.92 -11.51
C LYS A 251 -24.43 -4.16 -10.69
N ALA A 252 -24.38 -4.05 -9.37
CA ALA A 252 -24.80 -5.13 -8.48
C ALA A 252 -26.32 -5.32 -8.57
N ILE A 253 -26.76 -6.41 -9.21
CA ILE A 253 -28.18 -6.78 -9.29
C ILE A 253 -28.50 -7.81 -8.19
N THR A 254 -27.77 -8.92 -8.18
CA THR A 254 -27.90 -10.00 -7.18
C THR A 254 -26.61 -10.21 -6.40
N GLY A 255 -26.72 -10.77 -5.20
CA GLY A 255 -25.59 -11.01 -4.30
C GLY A 255 -24.94 -9.72 -3.81
N ILE A 256 -23.70 -9.85 -3.33
CA ILE A 256 -22.88 -8.74 -2.86
C ILE A 256 -21.54 -8.81 -3.61
N ASN A 257 -21.19 -7.74 -4.30
CA ASN A 257 -19.85 -7.59 -4.87
C ASN A 257 -18.94 -7.07 -3.77
N VAL A 258 -17.74 -7.63 -3.64
CA VAL A 258 -16.77 -7.27 -2.61
C VAL A 258 -15.39 -7.11 -3.25
N ALA A 259 -14.70 -6.01 -2.97
CA ALA A 259 -13.26 -5.89 -3.16
C ALA A 259 -12.60 -5.87 -1.78
N ALA A 260 -11.63 -6.77 -1.57
CA ALA A 260 -10.81 -6.84 -0.37
C ALA A 260 -9.34 -6.58 -0.73
N LEU A 261 -8.85 -5.41 -0.35
CA LEU A 261 -7.48 -4.97 -0.61
C LEU A 261 -6.69 -5.10 0.68
N PHE A 262 -5.84 -6.13 0.76
CA PHE A 262 -5.09 -6.48 1.96
C PHE A 262 -3.72 -5.81 2.00
N ASP A 263 -3.19 -5.62 3.20
CA ASP A 263 -1.79 -5.21 3.42
C ASP A 263 -0.97 -6.46 3.80
N HIS A 264 0.35 -6.34 3.88
CA HIS A 264 1.24 -7.40 4.35
C HIS A 264 1.26 -8.69 3.53
N GLU A 265 0.90 -8.68 2.25
CA GLU A 265 1.06 -9.85 1.38
C GLU A 265 2.52 -10.27 1.31
N GLU A 266 3.41 -9.30 1.08
CA GLU A 266 4.83 -9.48 0.79
C GLU A 266 5.64 -10.04 1.97
N VAL A 267 5.02 -10.12 3.15
CA VAL A 267 5.59 -10.66 4.38
C VAL A 267 4.79 -11.85 4.93
N GLY A 268 3.89 -12.42 4.11
CA GLY A 268 3.18 -13.66 4.39
C GLY A 268 1.77 -13.50 5.00
N SER A 269 1.18 -12.31 4.96
CA SER A 269 -0.23 -12.01 5.29
C SER A 269 -0.71 -12.29 6.73
N ARG A 270 0.18 -12.70 7.65
CA ARG A 270 -0.17 -13.09 9.03
C ARG A 270 -0.21 -11.89 10.00
N THR A 271 -0.96 -10.86 9.65
CA THR A 271 -1.16 -9.65 10.48
C THR A 271 -2.65 -9.40 10.71
N LYS A 272 -3.02 -8.32 11.43
CA LYS A 272 -4.45 -7.98 11.66
C LYS A 272 -5.13 -7.53 10.36
N GLN A 273 -4.38 -6.89 9.48
CA GLN A 273 -4.83 -6.33 8.22
C GLN A 273 -4.45 -7.15 6.98
N GLY A 274 -3.66 -8.21 7.14
CA GLY A 274 -3.32 -9.13 6.05
C GLY A 274 -4.37 -10.19 5.76
N ALA A 275 -4.24 -10.85 4.61
CA ALA A 275 -5.20 -11.84 4.12
C ALA A 275 -5.34 -13.08 5.03
N GLY A 276 -4.34 -13.36 5.87
CA GLY A 276 -4.38 -14.43 6.87
C GLY A 276 -5.17 -14.09 8.13
N SER A 277 -5.75 -12.88 8.21
CA SER A 277 -6.54 -12.44 9.35
C SER A 277 -8.01 -12.86 9.22
N SER A 278 -8.76 -12.75 10.32
CA SER A 278 -10.19 -13.03 10.34
C SER A 278 -11.05 -11.89 9.75
N ILE A 279 -10.45 -10.76 9.35
CA ILE A 279 -11.19 -9.52 9.07
C ILE A 279 -12.22 -9.67 7.95
N LEU A 280 -11.87 -10.38 6.87
CA LEU A 280 -12.78 -10.57 5.74
C LEU A 280 -14.00 -11.39 6.19
N ALA A 281 -13.79 -12.53 6.86
CA ALA A 281 -14.88 -13.35 7.36
C ALA A 281 -15.80 -12.58 8.32
N LEU A 282 -15.22 -11.81 9.25
CA LEU A 282 -15.98 -10.97 10.18
C LEU A 282 -16.79 -9.89 9.47
N LEU A 283 -16.23 -9.25 8.45
CA LEU A 283 -16.92 -8.23 7.66
C LEU A 283 -18.08 -8.82 6.87
N LEU A 284 -17.87 -9.95 6.19
CA LEU A 284 -18.92 -10.61 5.41
C LEU A 284 -20.06 -11.13 6.31
N GLU A 285 -19.73 -11.69 7.48
CA GLU A 285 -20.73 -12.10 8.48
C GLU A 285 -21.52 -10.90 8.99
N LYS A 286 -20.84 -9.78 9.30
CA LYS A 286 -21.49 -8.54 9.75
C LYS A 286 -22.44 -7.97 8.71
N ILE A 287 -22.13 -8.05 7.41
CA ILE A 287 -23.06 -7.64 6.34
C ILE A 287 -24.35 -8.46 6.42
N PHE A 288 -24.25 -9.78 6.61
CA PHE A 288 -25.43 -10.65 6.72
C PHE A 288 -26.26 -10.34 7.96
N LEU A 289 -25.61 -10.16 9.12
CA LEU A 289 -26.26 -9.78 10.36
C LEU A 289 -27.01 -8.45 10.22
N SER A 290 -26.47 -7.48 9.49
CA SER A 290 -27.14 -6.20 9.19
C SER A 290 -28.42 -6.33 8.36
N PHE A 291 -28.60 -7.43 7.62
CA PHE A 291 -29.84 -7.77 6.92
C PHE A 291 -30.74 -8.75 7.70
N GLY A 292 -30.47 -8.94 8.99
CA GLY A 292 -31.20 -9.88 9.85
C GLY A 292 -31.01 -11.35 9.44
N ARG A 293 -29.92 -11.68 8.74
CA ARG A 293 -29.55 -13.06 8.42
C ARG A 293 -28.69 -13.62 9.53
N ASP A 294 -28.97 -14.86 9.91
CA ASP A 294 -28.17 -15.56 10.91
C ASP A 294 -26.86 -16.13 10.33
N ARG A 295 -26.05 -16.69 11.22
CA ARG A 295 -24.78 -17.32 10.85
C ARG A 295 -24.95 -18.52 9.89
N ALA A 296 -26.05 -19.26 9.99
CA ALA A 296 -26.29 -20.40 9.11
C ALA A 296 -26.51 -19.94 7.65
N LYS A 297 -27.23 -18.83 7.46
CA LYS A 297 -27.36 -18.18 6.15
C LYS A 297 -26.03 -17.66 5.62
N PHE A 298 -25.21 -17.03 6.47
CA PHE A 298 -23.87 -16.60 6.08
C PHE A 298 -23.00 -17.77 5.60
N LEU A 299 -22.96 -18.89 6.32
CA LEU A 299 -22.17 -20.07 5.93
C LEU A 299 -22.66 -20.70 4.61
N SER A 300 -23.98 -20.71 4.41
CA SER A 300 -24.59 -21.16 3.15
C SER A 300 -24.19 -20.24 1.98
N ALA A 301 -24.21 -18.93 2.21
CA ALA A 301 -23.80 -17.93 1.23
C ALA A 301 -22.34 -18.06 0.81
N VAL A 302 -21.44 -18.23 1.79
CA VAL A 302 -20.01 -18.47 1.53
C VAL A 302 -19.80 -19.69 0.62
N SER A 303 -20.61 -20.74 0.80
CA SER A 303 -20.53 -21.95 -0.02
C SER A 303 -21.01 -21.76 -1.47
N ASP A 304 -21.87 -20.76 -1.75
CA ASP A 304 -22.32 -20.35 -3.10
C ASP A 304 -21.54 -19.13 -3.65
N SER A 305 -20.42 -18.76 -2.99
CA SER A 305 -19.62 -17.60 -3.35
C SER A 305 -18.41 -17.96 -4.21
N CYS A 306 -17.87 -16.95 -4.89
CA CYS A 306 -16.62 -17.07 -5.65
C CYS A 306 -15.67 -15.95 -5.25
N MET A 307 -14.37 -16.27 -5.19
CA MET A 307 -13.30 -15.33 -4.91
C MET A 307 -12.25 -15.39 -6.02
N LEU A 308 -11.98 -14.24 -6.63
CA LEU A 308 -10.90 -14.02 -7.58
C LEU A 308 -9.73 -13.41 -6.82
N SER A 309 -8.66 -14.18 -6.62
CA SER A 309 -7.39 -13.64 -6.16
C SER A 309 -6.64 -13.07 -7.35
N VAL A 310 -6.45 -11.76 -7.38
CA VAL A 310 -5.85 -11.06 -8.51
C VAL A 310 -4.49 -10.51 -8.09
N ASP A 311 -3.48 -10.99 -8.77
CA ASP A 311 -2.10 -10.63 -8.59
C ASP A 311 -1.38 -10.64 -9.94
N VAL A 312 -0.23 -9.99 -10.01
CA VAL A 312 0.59 -9.96 -11.22
C VAL A 312 1.11 -11.35 -11.55
N ALA A 313 1.35 -11.59 -12.84
CA ALA A 313 1.94 -12.82 -13.33
C ALA A 313 3.28 -12.55 -14.02
N HIS A 314 4.17 -13.54 -14.01
CA HIS A 314 5.45 -13.42 -14.70
C HIS A 314 5.28 -13.57 -16.22
N GLY A 315 5.38 -12.46 -16.93
CA GLY A 315 5.50 -12.48 -18.40
C GLY A 315 6.78 -13.19 -18.85
N LEU A 316 6.76 -13.77 -20.05
CA LEU A 316 7.92 -14.43 -20.65
C LEU A 316 9.10 -13.46 -20.76
N HIS A 317 10.22 -13.77 -20.10
CA HIS A 317 11.41 -12.92 -20.16
C HIS A 317 12.32 -13.37 -21.31
N PRO A 318 12.47 -12.56 -22.39
CA PRO A 318 13.16 -13.00 -23.62
C PRO A 318 14.65 -13.35 -23.41
N ASN A 319 15.30 -12.73 -22.43
CA ASN A 319 16.71 -13.00 -22.09
C ASN A 319 16.90 -14.12 -21.05
N LYS A 320 15.81 -14.75 -20.57
CA LYS A 320 15.81 -15.78 -19.51
C LYS A 320 14.82 -16.92 -19.79
N MET A 321 14.71 -17.34 -21.05
CA MET A 321 13.75 -18.35 -21.53
C MET A 321 13.69 -19.66 -20.75
N GLY A 322 14.77 -20.07 -20.06
CA GLY A 322 14.81 -21.30 -19.26
C GLY A 322 14.27 -21.18 -17.82
N ARG A 323 13.59 -20.08 -17.47
CA ARG A 323 13.02 -19.83 -16.13
C ARG A 323 11.48 -19.74 -16.12
N HIS A 324 10.86 -20.13 -17.22
CA HIS A 324 9.42 -20.19 -17.42
C HIS A 324 8.96 -21.63 -17.62
#